data_AF-A0A416TCY1-F1
#
_entry.id   AF-A0A416TCY1-F1
#
_cell.length_a   1.000
_cell.length_b   1.000
_cell.length_c   1.000
_cell.angle_alpha   90.00
_cell.angle_beta   90.00
_cell.angle_gamma   90.00
#
_symmetry.space_group_name_H-M   'P 1'
#
loop_
_entity.id
_entity.type
_entity.pdbx_description
1 polymer ?
#
loop_
_entity_poly.entity_id
_entity_poly.type
_entity_poly.pdbx_seq_one_letter_code
_entity_poly.pdbx_strand_id
1 'polypeptide(L)'
;MKKQNKLEALFPNGKVPDIRVFNRSLDKMSKEGRIHFLEKIYKIAFTVWSTLPQKHQKFIREVIIHDRQSYIDFIQQRTVMSCLRCPLRYPVLFIRMLHLTEIVERTAQTSVNHIAMSVLISFQICGKVGTLAGHLGKDEIAYEEALVLVGKMTIVEFCGG
;
A
#
# COMPACT_ATOMS: atom_id res chain seq x y z
N MET A 1 -28.90 -18.84 -15.91
CA MET A 1 -28.67 -17.66 -15.05
C MET A 1 -27.26 -17.14 -15.27
N LYS A 2 -27.07 -15.88 -15.69
CA LYS A 2 -25.73 -15.27 -15.73
C LYS A 2 -25.21 -15.17 -14.29
N LYS A 3 -24.04 -15.75 -13.98
CA LYS A 3 -23.36 -15.51 -12.70
C LYS A 3 -23.12 -14.01 -12.58
N GLN A 4 -23.96 -13.31 -11.80
CA GLN A 4 -23.78 -11.90 -11.55
C GLN A 4 -22.46 -11.73 -10.79
N ASN A 5 -21.54 -10.93 -11.32
CA ASN A 5 -20.23 -10.75 -10.69
C ASN A 5 -20.44 -10.07 -9.33
N LYS A 6 -19.85 -10.62 -8.25
CA LYS A 6 -19.96 -10.05 -6.89
C LYS A 6 -19.66 -8.54 -6.85
N LEU A 7 -18.75 -8.07 -7.71
CA LEU A 7 -18.42 -6.65 -7.84
C LEU A 7 -19.54 -5.83 -8.48
N GLU A 8 -20.15 -6.33 -9.56
CA GLU A 8 -21.24 -5.63 -10.27
C GLU A 8 -22.48 -5.45 -9.37
N ALA A 9 -22.72 -6.39 -8.46
CA ALA A 9 -23.79 -6.32 -7.47
C ALA A 9 -23.64 -5.18 -6.46
N LEU A 10 -22.46 -4.56 -6.33
CA LEU A 10 -22.27 -3.38 -5.48
C LEU A 10 -22.83 -2.10 -6.09
N PHE A 11 -23.19 -2.11 -7.38
CA PHE A 11 -23.58 -0.92 -8.12
C PHE A 11 -25.07 -0.98 -8.51
N PRO A 12 -25.82 0.14 -8.41
CA PRO A 12 -27.27 0.16 -8.68
C PRO A 12 -27.67 -0.39 -10.06
N ASN A 13 -26.82 -0.20 -11.07
CA ASN A 13 -27.09 -0.60 -12.45
C ASN A 13 -26.53 -1.99 -12.80
N GLY A 14 -25.99 -2.73 -11.82
CA GLY A 14 -25.32 -4.02 -12.06
C GLY A 14 -24.11 -3.90 -13.00
N LYS A 15 -23.50 -2.71 -13.08
CA LYS A 15 -22.37 -2.41 -13.97
C LYS A 15 -21.32 -1.63 -13.20
N VAL A 16 -20.05 -2.02 -13.37
CA VAL A 16 -18.92 -1.27 -12.84
C VAL A 16 -18.84 0.09 -13.54
N PRO A 17 -18.87 1.21 -12.80
CA PRO A 17 -18.80 2.55 -13.38
C PRO A 17 -17.40 2.86 -13.93
N ASP A 18 -17.32 3.90 -14.76
CA ASP A 18 -16.04 4.53 -15.09
C ASP A 18 -15.37 5.08 -13.82
N ILE A 19 -14.04 5.01 -13.74
CA ILE A 19 -13.29 5.40 -12.55
C ILE A 19 -13.50 6.86 -12.15
N ARG A 20 -13.67 7.78 -13.11
CA ARG A 20 -13.91 9.21 -12.81
C ARG A 20 -15.29 9.42 -12.22
N VAL A 21 -16.29 8.70 -12.74
CA VAL A 21 -17.66 8.72 -12.22
C VAL A 21 -17.70 8.12 -10.82
N PHE A 22 -16.98 7.01 -10.61
CA PHE A 22 -16.84 6.36 -9.32
C PHE A 22 -16.22 7.30 -8.27
N ASN A 23 -15.08 7.92 -8.57
CA ASN A 23 -14.41 8.82 -7.63
C ASN A 23 -15.32 10.01 -7.24
N ARG A 24 -15.99 10.61 -8.22
CA ARG A 24 -16.98 11.67 -7.96
C ARG A 24 -18.14 11.20 -7.08
N SER A 25 -18.54 9.93 -7.19
CA SER A 25 -19.58 9.36 -6.32
C SER A 25 -19.08 9.17 -4.89
N LEU A 26 -17.81 8.81 -4.70
CA LEU A 26 -17.20 8.69 -3.38
C LEU A 26 -17.08 10.04 -2.67
N ASP A 27 -16.78 11.11 -3.41
CA ASP A 27 -16.65 12.47 -2.85
C ASP A 27 -17.96 13.01 -2.28
N LYS A 28 -19.11 12.45 -2.73
CA LYS A 28 -20.44 12.80 -2.22
C LYS A 28 -20.84 11.99 -0.98
N MET A 29 -20.09 10.95 -0.62
CA MET A 29 -20.37 10.11 0.54
C MET A 29 -19.80 10.75 1.82
N SER A 30 -20.39 10.40 2.97
CA SER A 30 -19.71 10.65 4.24
C SER A 30 -18.40 9.86 4.32
N LYS A 31 -17.49 10.31 5.18
CA LYS A 31 -16.19 9.64 5.37
C LYS A 31 -16.37 8.16 5.75
N GLU A 32 -17.28 7.88 6.69
CA GLU A 32 -17.59 6.53 7.17
C GLU A 32 -18.24 5.69 6.07
N GLY A 33 -19.17 6.30 5.30
CA GLY A 33 -19.83 5.65 4.18
C GLY A 33 -18.83 5.25 3.08
N ARG A 34 -17.92 6.16 2.74
CA ARG A 34 -16.82 5.91 1.79
C ARG A 34 -15.95 4.76 2.24
N ILE A 35 -15.50 4.76 3.50
CA ILE A 35 -14.66 3.68 4.06
C ILE A 35 -15.39 2.34 3.95
N HIS A 36 -16.63 2.28 4.44
CA HIS A 36 -17.41 1.03 4.44
C HIS A 36 -17.66 0.50 3.02
N PHE A 37 -17.89 1.39 2.05
CA PHE A 37 -18.10 1.00 0.66
C PHE A 37 -16.81 0.51 -0.01
N LEU A 38 -15.68 1.20 0.20
CA LEU A 38 -14.37 0.76 -0.29
C LEU A 38 -13.97 -0.59 0.29
N GLU A 39 -14.20 -0.83 1.59
CA GLU A 39 -13.94 -2.14 2.21
C GLU A 39 -14.68 -3.29 1.51
N LYS A 40 -15.91 -3.08 1.02
CA LYS A 40 -16.64 -4.11 0.26
C LYS A 40 -15.91 -4.46 -1.03
N ILE A 41 -15.38 -3.47 -1.75
CA ILE A 41 -14.60 -3.67 -2.96
C ILE A 41 -13.30 -4.41 -2.64
N TYR A 42 -12.60 -4.01 -1.58
CA TYR A 42 -11.35 -4.65 -1.17
C TYR A 42 -11.55 -6.12 -0.75
N LYS A 43 -12.63 -6.43 -0.02
CA LYS A 43 -12.99 -7.81 0.36
C LYS A 43 -13.27 -8.68 -0.87
N ILE A 44 -13.92 -8.14 -1.90
CA ILE A 44 -14.11 -8.85 -3.17
C ILE A 44 -12.76 -9.12 -3.84
N ALA A 45 -11.89 -8.11 -3.91
CA ALA A 45 -10.55 -8.28 -4.45
C ALA A 45 -9.81 -9.41 -3.71
N PHE A 46 -9.82 -9.39 -2.38
CA PHE A 46 -9.11 -10.38 -1.56
C PHE A 46 -9.62 -11.82 -1.73
N THR A 47 -10.93 -11.99 -2.00
CA THR A 47 -11.55 -13.32 -2.02
C THR A 47 -11.62 -13.96 -3.40
N VAL A 48 -11.72 -13.18 -4.47
CA VAL A 48 -12.01 -13.70 -5.82
C VAL A 48 -11.15 -13.11 -6.93
N TRP A 49 -10.01 -12.46 -6.60
CA TRP A 49 -9.13 -11.73 -7.54
C TRP A 49 -8.91 -12.44 -8.88
N SER A 50 -8.41 -13.68 -8.84
CA SER A 50 -8.02 -14.48 -10.01
C SER A 50 -9.20 -14.84 -10.91
N THR A 51 -10.42 -14.81 -10.38
CA THR A 51 -11.66 -15.12 -11.11
C THR A 51 -12.36 -13.89 -11.68
N LEU A 52 -11.92 -12.68 -11.31
CA LEU A 52 -12.51 -11.44 -11.82
C LEU A 52 -12.08 -11.20 -13.28
N PRO A 53 -12.99 -10.73 -14.15
CA PRO A 53 -12.62 -10.26 -15.48
C PRO A 53 -11.53 -9.19 -15.42
N GLN A 54 -10.62 -9.16 -16.40
CA GLN A 54 -9.50 -8.20 -16.44
C GLN A 54 -9.96 -6.74 -16.32
N LYS A 55 -11.11 -6.38 -16.92
CA LYS A 55 -11.71 -5.05 -16.78
C LYS A 55 -12.03 -4.68 -15.32
N HIS A 56 -12.50 -5.64 -14.53
CA HIS A 56 -12.84 -5.43 -13.11
C HIS A 56 -11.58 -5.39 -12.25
N GLN A 57 -10.59 -6.23 -12.56
CA GLN A 57 -9.27 -6.14 -11.93
C GLN A 57 -8.61 -4.77 -12.17
N LYS A 58 -8.68 -4.26 -13.41
CA LYS A 58 -8.18 -2.92 -13.75
C LYS A 58 -8.89 -1.84 -12.93
N PHE A 59 -10.22 -1.86 -12.89
CA PHE A 59 -11.00 -0.92 -12.07
C PHE A 59 -10.58 -0.94 -10.59
N ILE A 60 -10.52 -2.13 -9.97
CA ILE A 60 -10.13 -2.25 -8.56
C ILE A 60 -8.70 -1.73 -8.33
N ARG A 61 -7.76 -2.00 -9.23
CA ARG A 61 -6.39 -1.45 -9.15
C ARG A 61 -6.41 0.07 -9.16
N GLU A 62 -7.20 0.68 -10.04
CA GLU A 62 -7.31 2.14 -10.11
C GLU A 62 -7.95 2.73 -8.84
N VAL A 63 -8.94 2.05 -8.24
CA VAL A 63 -9.52 2.43 -6.94
C VAL A 63 -8.47 2.42 -5.84
N ILE A 64 -7.69 1.34 -5.73
CA ILE A 64 -6.63 1.20 -4.72
C ILE A 64 -5.51 2.24 -4.95
N ILE A 65 -5.14 2.48 -6.21
CA ILE A 65 -4.14 3.48 -6.58
C ILE A 65 -4.61 4.90 -6.24
N HIS A 66 -5.90 5.20 -6.37
CA HIS A 66 -6.43 6.51 -6.01
C HIS A 66 -6.36 6.77 -4.51
N ASP A 67 -6.62 5.76 -3.67
CA ASP A 67 -6.58 5.87 -2.21
C ASP A 67 -5.79 4.72 -1.56
N ARG A 68 -4.47 4.78 -1.72
CA ARG A 68 -3.55 3.76 -1.19
C ARG A 68 -3.63 3.64 0.32
N GLN A 69 -3.82 4.76 1.02
CA GLN A 69 -3.87 4.77 2.47
C GLN A 69 -5.10 4.00 2.97
N SER A 70 -6.28 4.24 2.39
CA SER A 70 -7.49 3.49 2.76
C SER A 70 -7.33 1.98 2.54
N TYR A 71 -6.66 1.57 1.46
CA TYR A 71 -6.40 0.15 1.23
C TYR A 71 -5.42 -0.45 2.25
N ILE A 72 -4.34 0.26 2.59
CA ILE A 72 -3.39 -0.18 3.62
C ILE A 72 -4.07 -0.28 4.98
N ASP A 73 -4.88 0.72 5.36
CA ASP A 73 -5.63 0.71 6.60
C ASP A 73 -6.56 -0.52 6.65
N PHE A 74 -7.24 -0.83 5.54
CA PHE A 74 -8.02 -2.06 5.43
C PHE A 74 -7.17 -3.32 5.63
N ILE A 75 -6.04 -3.45 4.93
CA ILE A 75 -5.15 -4.62 5.05
C ILE A 75 -4.64 -4.78 6.48
N GLN A 76 -4.20 -3.69 7.10
CA GLN A 76 -3.60 -3.69 8.44
C GLN A 76 -4.62 -3.78 9.59
N GLN A 77 -5.87 -3.37 9.40
CA GLN A 77 -6.85 -3.29 10.50
C GLN A 77 -8.00 -4.29 10.36
N ARG A 78 -8.25 -4.80 9.15
CA ARG A 78 -9.42 -5.63 8.83
C ARG A 78 -9.07 -7.00 8.28
N THR A 79 -7.79 -7.34 8.13
CA THR A 79 -7.34 -8.65 7.63
C THR A 79 -6.27 -9.25 8.52
N VAL A 80 -6.02 -10.55 8.34
CA VAL A 80 -4.95 -11.29 9.05
C VAL A 80 -3.55 -10.75 8.76
N MET A 81 -3.37 -9.96 7.69
CA MET A 81 -2.07 -9.40 7.32
C MET A 81 -1.47 -8.53 8.43
N SER A 82 -2.30 -7.96 9.31
CA SER A 82 -1.83 -7.23 10.49
C SER A 82 -0.86 -8.05 11.35
N CYS A 83 -1.15 -9.33 11.54
CA CYS A 83 -0.36 -10.27 12.34
C CYS A 83 0.81 -10.88 11.56
N LEU A 84 0.77 -10.85 10.23
CA LEU A 84 1.78 -11.45 9.35
C LEU A 84 2.87 -10.47 8.92
N ARG A 85 2.75 -9.20 9.31
CA ARG A 85 3.78 -8.19 9.04
C ARG A 85 5.07 -8.50 9.78
N CYS A 86 6.18 -8.42 9.06
CA CYS A 86 7.50 -8.70 9.61
C CYS A 86 8.03 -7.51 10.44
N PRO A 87 8.42 -7.70 11.70
CA PRO A 87 9.15 -6.67 12.45
C PRO A 87 10.56 -6.52 11.88
N LEU A 88 10.96 -5.28 11.61
CA LEU A 88 12.32 -4.97 11.16
C LEU A 88 13.20 -4.64 12.35
N ARG A 89 14.39 -5.24 12.41
CA ARG A 89 15.40 -4.90 13.42
C ARG A 89 15.89 -3.46 13.29
N TYR A 90 16.14 -3.01 12.06
CA TYR A 90 16.62 -1.65 11.75
C TYR A 90 15.74 -0.99 10.68
N PRO A 91 14.53 -0.50 11.02
CA PRO A 91 13.59 0.04 10.05
C PRO A 91 14.13 1.27 9.30
N VAL A 92 14.89 2.15 9.97
CA VAL A 92 15.51 3.33 9.34
C VAL A 92 16.55 2.92 8.30
N LEU A 93 17.45 1.98 8.63
CA LEU A 93 18.44 1.47 7.68
C LEU A 93 17.78 0.79 6.48
N PHE A 94 16.69 0.05 6.71
CA PHE A 94 15.93 -0.57 5.62
C PHE A 94 15.35 0.48 4.66
N ILE A 95 14.79 1.58 5.18
CA ILE A 95 14.30 2.70 4.36
C ILE A 95 15.44 3.34 3.56
N ARG A 96 16.60 3.58 4.16
CA ARG A 96 17.77 4.15 3.46
C ARG A 96 18.34 3.22 2.40
N MET A 97 18.38 1.91 2.68
CA MET A 97 18.74 0.90 1.69
C MET A 97 17.77 0.92 0.50
N LEU A 98 16.45 1.02 0.74
CA LEU A 98 15.46 1.15 -0.32
C LEU A 98 15.62 2.46 -1.11
N HIS A 99 15.97 3.56 -0.45
CA HIS A 99 16.31 4.80 -1.15
C HIS A 99 17.46 4.60 -2.13
N LEU A 100 18.58 4.04 -1.68
CA LEU A 100 19.75 3.80 -2.52
C LEU A 100 19.46 2.86 -3.70
N THR A 101 18.77 1.75 -3.43
CA THR A 101 18.58 0.66 -4.40
C THR A 101 17.42 0.92 -5.36
N GLU A 102 16.35 1.58 -4.91
CA GLU A 102 15.12 1.73 -5.69
C GLU A 102 14.82 3.17 -6.11
N ILE A 103 15.53 4.17 -5.55
CA ILE A 103 15.23 5.60 -5.75
C ILE A 103 16.38 6.36 -6.41
N VAL A 104 17.62 6.21 -5.94
CA VAL A 104 18.77 7.03 -6.41
C VAL A 104 19.07 6.82 -7.89
N GLU A 105 19.11 5.59 -8.37
CA GLU A 105 19.40 5.28 -9.79
C GLU A 105 18.14 5.20 -10.67
N ARG A 106 17.04 5.86 -10.26
CA ARG A 106 15.74 5.69 -10.93
C ARG A 106 15.77 6.07 -12.41
N THR A 107 15.62 5.06 -13.25
CA THR A 107 15.34 5.16 -14.68
C THR A 107 13.83 5.11 -15.01
N ALA A 108 12.97 5.38 -14.00
CA ALA A 108 11.55 5.79 -14.12
C ALA A 108 10.41 4.73 -14.14
N GLN A 109 10.59 3.46 -13.74
CA GLN A 109 9.47 2.49 -13.85
C GLN A 109 8.52 2.42 -12.64
N THR A 110 8.99 2.55 -11.39
CA THR A 110 8.17 2.28 -10.18
C THR A 110 7.84 3.56 -9.40
N SER A 111 6.58 3.81 -9.04
CA SER A 111 6.19 4.99 -8.23
C SER A 111 6.72 4.89 -6.78
N VAL A 112 7.23 5.99 -6.18
CA VAL A 112 7.69 6.00 -4.77
C VAL A 112 6.55 5.60 -3.83
N ASN A 113 5.33 6.09 -4.12
CA ASN A 113 4.13 5.74 -3.36
C ASN A 113 3.77 4.25 -3.46
N HIS A 114 4.15 3.59 -4.56
CA HIS A 114 3.95 2.16 -4.70
C HIS A 114 4.92 1.38 -3.80
N ILE A 115 6.20 1.79 -3.76
CA ILE A 115 7.19 1.21 -2.83
C ILE A 115 6.76 1.41 -1.38
N ALA A 116 6.41 2.65 -1.01
CA ALA A 116 5.92 2.98 0.33
C ALA A 116 4.71 2.12 0.74
N MET A 117 3.75 1.93 -0.17
CA MET A 117 2.60 1.06 0.05
C MET A 117 3.01 -0.40 0.30
N SER A 118 3.89 -0.96 -0.53
CA SER A 118 4.38 -2.34 -0.38
C SER A 118 5.12 -2.55 0.96
N VAL A 119 5.93 -1.57 1.37
CA VAL A 119 6.64 -1.58 2.64
C VAL A 119 5.67 -1.59 3.82
N LEU A 120 4.66 -0.72 3.81
CA LEU A 120 3.65 -0.65 4.87
C LEU A 120 2.78 -1.91 4.95
N ILE A 121 2.50 -2.57 3.83
CA ILE A 121 1.76 -3.83 3.82
C ILE A 121 2.58 -4.96 4.45
N SER A 122 3.90 -4.97 4.23
CA SER A 122 4.75 -6.14 4.52
C SER A 122 5.47 -6.06 5.87
N PHE A 123 5.84 -4.86 6.33
CA PHE A 123 6.69 -4.67 7.50
C PHE A 123 5.96 -3.90 8.59
N GLN A 124 6.32 -4.13 9.87
CA GLN A 124 5.77 -3.42 11.04
C GLN A 124 6.33 -1.99 11.18
N ILE A 125 6.26 -1.20 10.12
CA ILE A 125 6.57 0.22 10.11
C ILE A 125 5.28 1.02 10.34
N CYS A 126 5.34 1.98 11.27
CA CYS A 126 4.27 2.94 11.52
C CYS A 126 4.33 4.11 10.53
N GLY A 127 3.18 4.67 10.17
CA GLY A 127 3.10 5.90 9.39
C GLY A 127 2.13 5.84 8.21
N LYS A 128 2.09 6.94 7.45
CA LYS A 128 1.27 7.09 6.26
C LYS A 128 2.11 6.91 5.00
N VAL A 129 1.47 6.49 3.90
CA VAL A 129 2.12 6.34 2.58
C VAL A 129 2.90 7.59 2.19
N GLY A 130 2.28 8.77 2.31
CA GLY A 130 2.91 10.03 1.93
C GLY A 130 4.15 10.36 2.77
N THR A 131 4.11 10.09 4.08
CA THR A 131 5.26 10.28 4.96
C THR A 131 6.40 9.36 4.58
N LEU A 132 6.11 8.07 4.40
CA LEU A 132 7.13 7.08 4.05
C LEU A 132 7.71 7.33 2.65
N ALA A 133 6.88 7.72 1.69
CA ALA A 133 7.33 8.12 0.36
C ALA A 133 8.21 9.38 0.41
N GLY A 134 7.94 10.31 1.34
CA GLY A 134 8.80 11.46 1.60
C GLY A 134 10.19 11.04 2.05
N HIS A 135 10.28 10.14 3.04
CA HIS A 135 11.55 9.57 3.52
C HIS A 135 12.31 8.85 2.42
N LEU A 136 11.63 7.94 1.72
CA LEU A 136 12.21 7.24 0.56
C LEU A 136 12.70 8.20 -0.53
N GLY A 137 12.09 9.36 -0.69
CA GLY A 137 12.45 10.32 -1.74
C GLY A 137 13.58 11.29 -1.39
N LYS A 138 13.93 11.43 -0.11
CA LYS A 138 14.78 12.54 0.38
C LYS A 138 15.86 12.14 1.37
N ASP A 139 15.81 10.93 1.91
CA ASP A 139 16.77 10.53 2.95
C ASP A 139 18.13 10.20 2.32
N GLU A 140 19.12 11.06 2.55
CA GLU A 140 20.51 10.75 2.25
C GLU A 140 21.04 9.70 3.23
N ILE A 141 21.93 8.82 2.76
CA ILE A 141 22.60 7.87 3.64
C ILE A 141 23.84 8.52 4.26
N ALA A 142 24.00 8.39 5.58
CA ALA A 142 25.25 8.80 6.21
C ALA A 142 26.37 7.80 5.86
N TYR A 143 27.64 8.22 5.97
CA TYR A 143 28.77 7.33 5.68
C TYR A 143 28.79 6.11 6.61
N GLU A 144 28.53 6.31 7.90
CA GLU A 144 28.36 5.26 8.90
C GLU A 144 27.17 4.36 8.56
N GLU A 145 26.11 4.99 8.07
CA GLU A 145 24.93 4.41 7.40
C GLU A 145 25.30 3.28 6.43
N ALA A 146 26.09 3.69 5.44
CA ALA A 146 26.55 2.83 4.37
C ALA A 146 27.50 1.75 4.89
N LEU A 147 28.40 2.06 5.83
CA LEU A 147 29.31 1.08 6.43
C LEU A 147 28.55 -0.02 7.19
N VAL A 148 27.46 0.32 7.89
CA VAL A 148 26.59 -0.69 8.52
C VAL A 148 25.92 -1.56 7.46
N LEU A 149 25.39 -0.97 6.39
CA LEU A 149 24.75 -1.73 5.30
C LEU A 149 25.71 -2.71 4.62
N VAL A 150 26.98 -2.35 4.43
CA VAL A 150 27.99 -3.25 3.83
C VAL A 150 28.66 -4.18 4.85
N GLY A 151 28.15 -4.23 6.09
CA GLY A 151 28.66 -5.12 7.14
C GLY A 151 30.04 -4.76 7.67
N LYS A 152 30.54 -3.55 7.37
CA LYS A 152 31.83 -3.04 7.84
C LYS A 152 31.73 -2.37 9.22
N MET A 153 30.52 -2.15 9.70
CA MET A 153 30.24 -1.60 11.03
C MET A 153 29.03 -2.32 11.63
N THR A 154 29.05 -2.55 12.94
CA THR A 154 27.92 -3.11 13.68
C THR A 154 27.27 -2.04 14.54
N ILE A 155 25.94 -1.97 14.53
CA ILE A 155 25.21 -1.18 15.51
C ILE A 155 25.35 -1.86 16.87
N VAL A 156 26.04 -1.21 17.80
CA VAL A 156 26.06 -1.62 19.21
C VAL A 156 24.80 -1.04 19.84
N GLU A 157 23.78 -1.87 20.03
CA GLU A 157 22.63 -1.50 20.85
C GLU A 157 23.11 -1.40 22.30
N PHE A 158 23.24 -0.19 22.83
CA PHE A 158 23.41 0.00 24.27
C PHE A 158 22.11 -0.44 24.95
N CYS A 159 22.09 -1.65 25.50
CA CYS A 159 21.08 -2.04 26.48
C CYS A 159 21.31 -1.21 27.76
N GLY A 160 20.73 -0.01 27.81
CA GLY A 160 20.43 0.65 29.08
C GLY A 160 19.27 -0.09 29.74
N GLY A 161 19.49 -0.55 30.98
CA GLY A 161 18.59 -1.42 31.74
C GLY A 161 17.35 -0.76 32.31
#